data_AF-U3T826-F1
#
_entry.id   AF-U3T826-F1
#
_cell.length_a   1.000
_cell.length_b   1.000
_cell.length_c   1.000
_cell.angle_alpha   90.00
_cell.angle_beta   90.00
_cell.angle_gamma   90.00
#
_symmetry.space_group_name_H-M   'P 1'
#
loop_
_entity.id
_entity.type
_entity.pdbx_description
1 polymer ?
#
loop_
_entity_poly.entity_id
_entity_poly.type
_entity_poly.pdbx_seq_one_letter_code
_entity_poly.pdbx_strand_id
1 'polypeptide(L)'
;MGKSVPWRMASPILYRELVVLSRRALEIDGEIARLGDGEEDVIDYIVLSAARRIIASDIAEVLEYLSSVEEVEELRAEAAAASEPASVA
;
A
#
# COMPACT_ATOMS: atom_id res chain seq x y z
N MET A 1 3.01 17.00 -17.13
CA MET A 1 1.66 17.37 -16.64
C MET A 1 0.98 16.11 -16.10
N GLY A 2 1.30 15.72 -14.87
CA GLY A 2 0.58 14.66 -14.17
C GLY A 2 -0.72 15.25 -13.63
N LYS A 3 -1.86 14.74 -14.08
CA LYS A 3 -3.15 15.14 -13.51
C LYS A 3 -3.19 14.61 -12.08
N SER A 4 -3.10 15.51 -11.11
CA SER A 4 -3.30 15.20 -9.69
C SER A 4 -4.72 14.69 -9.51
N VAL A 5 -4.87 13.41 -9.20
CA VAL A 5 -6.15 12.81 -8.84
C VAL A 5 -6.64 13.50 -7.55
N PRO A 6 -7.89 14.00 -7.50
CA PRO A 6 -8.42 14.65 -6.31
C PRO A 6 -8.27 13.74 -5.08
N TRP A 7 -7.58 14.25 -4.06
CA TRP A 7 -7.32 13.71 -2.72
C TRP A 7 -8.45 12.86 -2.10
N ARG A 8 -9.73 13.27 -2.28
CA ARG A 8 -10.89 12.53 -1.76
C ARG A 8 -11.22 11.21 -2.50
N MET A 9 -10.72 11.03 -3.73
CA MET A 9 -10.87 9.79 -4.50
C MET A 9 -9.67 8.84 -4.34
N ALA A 10 -8.51 9.34 -3.89
CA ALA A 10 -7.29 8.54 -3.83
C ALA A 10 -7.38 7.43 -2.75
N SER A 11 -7.95 7.72 -1.58
CA SER A 11 -7.97 6.77 -0.45
C SER A 11 -8.73 5.45 -0.75
N PRO A 12 -10.00 5.45 -1.23
CA PRO A 12 -10.72 4.19 -1.51
C PRO A 12 -10.11 3.36 -2.66
N ILE A 13 -9.51 4.04 -3.65
CA ILE A 13 -8.85 3.37 -4.78
C ILE A 13 -7.56 2.68 -4.30
N LEU A 14 -6.75 3.38 -3.50
CA LEU A 14 -5.51 2.83 -2.95
C LEU A 14 -5.77 1.70 -1.94
N TYR A 15 -6.80 1.81 -1.09
CA TYR A 15 -7.20 0.70 -0.22
C TYR A 15 -7.65 -0.53 -1.02
N ARG A 16 -8.39 -0.33 -2.12
CA ARG A 16 -8.76 -1.43 -3.03
C ARG A 16 -7.53 -2.04 -3.69
N GLU A 17 -6.58 -1.22 -4.11
CA GLU A 17 -5.31 -1.68 -4.69
C GLU A 17 -4.49 -2.49 -3.69
N LEU A 18 -4.39 -2.04 -2.44
CA LEU A 18 -3.76 -2.77 -1.34
C LEU A 18 -4.39 -4.15 -1.15
N VAL A 19 -5.72 -4.25 -1.17
CA VAL A 19 -6.43 -5.54 -1.05
C VAL A 19 -6.10 -6.46 -2.23
N VAL A 20 -6.05 -5.92 -3.45
CA VAL A 20 -5.72 -6.70 -4.65
C VAL A 20 -4.29 -7.21 -4.59
N LEU A 21 -3.33 -6.34 -4.27
CA LEU A 21 -1.92 -6.71 -4.13
C LEU A 21 -1.72 -7.75 -3.02
N SER A 22 -2.37 -7.56 -1.86
CA SER A 22 -2.32 -8.51 -0.75
C SER A 22 -2.87 -9.89 -1.14
N ARG A 23 -3.96 -9.94 -1.92
CA ARG A 23 -4.50 -11.23 -2.40
C ARG A 23 -3.53 -11.92 -3.36
N ARG A 24 -2.93 -11.17 -4.30
CA ARG A 24 -1.93 -11.71 -5.23
C ARG A 24 -0.70 -12.24 -4.51
N ALA A 25 -0.23 -11.53 -3.47
CA ALA A 25 0.85 -12.00 -2.61
C ALA A 25 0.54 -13.37 -1.99
N LEU A 26 -0.67 -13.54 -1.44
CA LEU A 26 -1.12 -14.81 -0.87
C LEU A 26 -1.27 -15.94 -1.91
N GLU A 27 -1.73 -15.61 -3.12
CA GLU A 27 -1.80 -16.57 -4.22
C GLU A 27 -0.41 -17.09 -4.60
N ILE A 28 0.58 -16.19 -4.71
CA ILE A 28 1.98 -16.56 -4.97
C ILE A 28 2.56 -17.38 -3.82
N ASP A 29 2.32 -16.99 -2.57
CA ASP A 29 2.78 -17.74 -1.40
C ASP A 29 2.20 -19.18 -1.43
N GLY A 30 0.95 -19.33 -1.87
CA GLY A 30 0.31 -20.64 -2.08
C GLY A 30 0.83 -21.43 -3.29
N GLU A 31 1.29 -20.77 -4.35
CA GLU A 31 1.98 -21.41 -5.48
C GLU A 31 3.36 -21.92 -5.06
N ILE A 32 4.15 -21.09 -4.37
CA ILE A 32 5.46 -21.47 -3.82
C ILE A 32 5.32 -22.68 -2.88
N ALA A 33 4.32 -22.68 -2.01
CA ALA A 33 4.08 -23.79 -1.07
C ALA A 33 3.68 -25.11 -1.75
N ARG A 34 3.25 -25.07 -3.03
CA ARG A 34 2.88 -26.25 -3.81
C ARG A 34 3.99 -26.75 -4.73
N LEU A 35 5.07 -25.98 -4.89
CA LEU A 35 6.25 -26.44 -5.62
C LEU A 35 6.86 -27.64 -4.90
N GLY A 36 7.27 -28.64 -5.68
CA GLY A 36 7.99 -29.79 -5.16
C GLY A 36 9.47 -29.49 -4.96
N ASP A 37 10.21 -30.49 -4.50
CA ASP A 37 11.67 -30.41 -4.32
C ASP A 37 12.45 -30.76 -5.60
N GLY A 38 11.81 -30.74 -6.76
CA GLY A 38 12.42 -31.12 -8.04
C GLY A 38 13.29 -30.01 -8.65
N GLU A 39 14.30 -30.39 -9.43
CA GLU A 39 15.10 -29.39 -10.20
C GLU A 39 14.24 -28.58 -11.18
N GLU A 40 13.15 -29.15 -11.68
CA GLU A 40 12.19 -28.48 -12.56
C GLU A 40 11.46 -27.31 -11.85
N ASP A 41 11.28 -27.38 -10.53
CA ASP A 41 10.57 -26.38 -9.73
C ASP A 41 11.45 -25.18 -9.36
N VAL A 42 12.78 -25.26 -9.56
CA VAL A 42 13.73 -24.21 -9.15
C VAL A 42 13.51 -22.91 -9.92
N ILE A 43 13.22 -22.99 -11.22
CA ILE A 43 12.98 -21.79 -12.05
C ILE A 43 11.68 -21.12 -11.60
N ASP A 44 10.62 -21.89 -11.40
CA ASP A 44 9.33 -21.38 -10.94
C ASP A 44 9.45 -20.77 -9.55
N TYR A 45 10.19 -21.40 -8.64
CA TYR A 45 10.48 -20.84 -7.32
C TYR A 45 11.17 -19.46 -7.42
N ILE A 46 12.17 -19.32 -8.29
CA ILE A 46 12.87 -18.03 -8.48
C ILE A 46 11.92 -16.97 -9.03
N VAL A 47 11.11 -17.31 -10.04
CA VAL A 47 10.17 -16.39 -10.67
C VAL A 47 9.09 -15.94 -9.68
N LEU A 48 8.46 -16.88 -8.98
CA LEU A 48 7.44 -16.60 -7.97
C LEU A 48 8.01 -15.78 -6.81
N SER A 49 9.23 -16.11 -6.35
CA SER A 49 9.92 -15.33 -5.31
C SER A 49 10.19 -13.90 -5.74
N ALA A 50 10.58 -13.68 -7.00
CA ALA A 50 10.79 -12.34 -7.55
C ALA A 50 9.47 -11.56 -7.65
N ALA A 51 8.41 -12.18 -8.17
CA ALA A 51 7.08 -11.59 -8.24
C ALA A 51 6.56 -11.20 -6.85
N ARG A 52 6.77 -12.06 -5.85
CA ARG A 52 6.38 -11.80 -4.46
C ARG A 52 7.07 -10.57 -3.87
N ARG A 53 8.34 -10.35 -4.19
CA ARG A 53 9.12 -9.19 -3.75
C ARG A 53 8.65 -7.90 -4.42
N ILE A 54 8.33 -7.94 -5.71
CA ILE A 54 7.78 -6.78 -6.43
C ILE A 54 6.47 -6.35 -5.77
N ILE A 55 5.54 -7.29 -5.57
CA ILE A 55 4.26 -7.00 -4.90
C ILE A 55 4.47 -6.48 -3.48
N ALA A 56 5.43 -7.02 -2.73
CA ALA A 56 5.75 -6.50 -1.39
C ALA A 56 6.23 -5.04 -1.44
N SER A 57 7.03 -4.68 -2.46
CA SER A 57 7.47 -3.30 -2.69
C SER A 57 6.29 -2.39 -3.02
N ASP A 58 5.40 -2.80 -3.92
CA ASP A 58 4.22 -2.02 -4.31
C ASP A 58 3.29 -1.79 -3.10
N ILE A 59 3.09 -2.81 -2.27
CA ILE A 59 2.31 -2.68 -1.03
C ILE A 59 2.96 -1.66 -0.09
N ALA A 60 4.29 -1.70 0.07
CA ALA A 60 5.01 -0.78 0.93
C ALA A 60 4.87 0.67 0.46
N GLU A 61 4.98 0.92 -0.85
CA GLU A 61 4.80 2.25 -1.45
C GLU A 61 3.38 2.79 -1.22
N VAL A 62 2.36 1.94 -1.41
CA VAL A 62 0.96 2.33 -1.14
C VAL A 62 0.75 2.66 0.34
N LEU A 63 1.32 1.87 1.25
CA LEU A 63 1.21 2.13 2.69
C LEU A 63 1.95 3.40 3.11
N GLU A 64 3.15 3.65 2.57
CA GLU A 64 3.91 4.88 2.82
C GLU A 64 3.15 6.12 2.33
N TYR A 65 2.52 6.03 1.16
CA TYR A 65 1.66 7.11 0.69
C TYR A 65 0.49 7.35 1.64
N LEU A 66 -0.23 6.30 2.04
CA LEU A 66 -1.37 6.42 2.95
C LEU A 66 -0.97 7.00 4.32
N SER A 67 0.15 6.57 4.90
CA SER A 67 0.63 7.11 6.18
C SER A 67 1.04 8.58 6.07
N SER A 68 1.68 8.97 4.96
CA SER A 68 2.05 10.38 4.74
C SER A 68 0.84 11.30 4.61
N VAL A 69 -0.29 10.78 4.12
CA VAL A 69 -1.55 11.52 4.05
C VAL A 69 -2.15 11.71 5.44
N GLU A 70 -2.14 10.68 6.28
CA GLU A 70 -2.63 10.76 7.66
C GLU A 70 -1.84 11.79 8.48
N GLU A 71 -0.51 11.82 8.37
CA GLU A 71 0.35 12.81 9.04
C GLU A 71 0.02 14.25 8.62
N VAL A 72 -0.26 14.48 7.33
CA VAL A 72 -0.63 15.81 6.82
C VAL A 72 -2.02 16.24 7.30
N GLU A 73 -2.96 15.30 7.42
CA GLU A 73 -4.29 15.58 7.97
C GLU A 73 -4.23 15.93 9.47
N GLU A 74 -3.39 15.23 10.25
CA GLU A 74 -3.15 15.52 11.66
C GLU A 74 -2.56 16.91 11.86
N LEU A 75 -1.49 17.25 11.13
CA LEU A 75 -0.86 18.58 11.19
C LEU A 75 -1.83 19.71 10.81
N ARG A 76 -2.73 19.49 9.85
CA ARG A 76 -3.76 20.47 9.48
C ARG A 76 -4.83 20.61 10.56
N ALA A 77 -5.25 19.50 11.18
CA ALA A 77 -6.21 19.51 12.26
C ALA A 77 -5.65 20.21 13.51
N GLU A 78 -4.38 19.96 13.85
CA GLU A 78 -3.67 20.64 14.93
C GLU A 78 -3.55 22.15 14.66
N ALA A 79 -3.17 22.55 13.46
CA ALA A 79 -3.09 23.96 13.08
C ALA A 79 -4.46 24.66 13.12
N ALA A 80 -5.53 23.96 12.72
CA ALA A 80 -6.89 24.48 12.80
C ALA A 80 -7.35 24.62 14.26
N ALA A 81 -7.09 23.63 15.11
CA ALA A 81 -7.42 23.66 16.54
C ALA A 81 -6.60 24.74 17.30
N ALA A 82 -5.33 24.92 16.95
CA ALA A 82 -4.48 25.97 17.50
C ALA A 82 -4.89 27.39 17.04
N SER A 83 -5.64 27.48 15.95
CA SER A 83 -6.15 28.73 15.38
C SER A 83 -7.62 28.99 15.72
N GLU A 84 -8.28 28.14 16.52
CA GLU A 84 -9.57 28.48 17.11
C GLU A 84 -9.35 29.72 18.00
N PRO A 85 -10.03 30.85 17.72
CA PRO A 85 -9.94 31.99 18.61
C PRO A 85 -10.47 31.52 19.97
N ALA A 86 -9.72 31.82 21.02
CA ALA A 86 -10.22 31.81 22.39
C ALA A 86 -11.49 32.68 22.42
N SER A 87 -12.62 32.06 22.12
CA SER A 87 -13.96 32.60 22.28
C SER A 87 -14.22 32.56 23.77
N VAL A 88 -13.67 33.54 24.47
CA VAL A 88 -13.99 33.84 25.85
C VAL A 88 -14.34 35.31 25.91
N ALA A 89 -15.66 35.53 25.98
CA ALA A 89 -16.39 36.51 26.77
C ALA A 89 -15.69 37.82 27.16
#